data_AF-A0A1S2LKD0-F1
#
_entry.id   AF-A0A1S2LKD0-F1
#
_cell.length_a   1.000
_cell.length_b   1.000
_cell.length_c   1.000
_cell.angle_alpha   90.00
_cell.angle_beta   90.00
_cell.angle_gamma   90.00
#
_symmetry.space_group_name_H-M   'P 1'
#
loop_
_entity.id
_entity.type
_entity.pdbx_description
1 polymer ?
#
loop_
_entity_poly.entity_id
_entity_poly.type
_entity_poly.pdbx_seq_one_letter_code
_entity_poly.pdbx_strand_id
1 'polypeptide(L)'
;MKAGMVLKIPELSILEAQSSKGYEVKVDKSKNILTVYYNSKVVRKFSVGTGKDQSLTPEGSFKIVNKVEKPWYNPENIRGGAPENPLGSHWLGLNVPGTNGFIYGIHGTNNPSSIGNYVSLGCIRMHNADVKWLYDTLPLQTPVHIFSS
;
A
#
# COMPACT_ATOMS: atom_id res chain seq x y z
N MET A 1 47.36 -28.98 -8.11
CA MET A 1 47.36 -27.53 -8.38
C MET A 1 46.30 -27.29 -9.46
N LYS A 2 45.24 -26.48 -9.39
CA LYS A 2 44.79 -25.37 -8.52
C LYS A 2 43.26 -25.49 -8.30
N ALA A 3 42.79 -24.90 -7.21
CA ALA A 3 41.38 -24.70 -6.87
C ALA A 3 40.74 -23.52 -7.64
N GLY A 4 39.40 -23.58 -7.75
CA GLY A 4 38.51 -22.44 -7.50
C GLY A 4 38.22 -21.47 -8.64
N MET A 5 36.97 -21.43 -9.08
CA MET A 5 36.23 -20.16 -9.22
C MET A 5 34.72 -20.42 -9.13
N VAL A 6 34.23 -20.53 -7.88
CA VAL A 6 32.81 -20.25 -7.62
C VAL A 6 32.65 -18.77 -7.93
N LEU A 7 31.90 -18.45 -8.98
CA LEU A 7 31.46 -17.09 -9.24
C LEU A 7 30.58 -16.68 -8.05
N LYS A 8 31.18 -15.99 -7.08
CA LYS A 8 30.43 -15.16 -6.13
C LYS A 8 29.58 -14.24 -7.00
N ILE A 9 28.26 -14.38 -6.93
CA ILE A 9 27.32 -13.37 -7.42
C ILE A 9 27.00 -12.49 -6.20
N PRO A 10 27.63 -11.32 -5.99
CA PRO A 10 27.29 -10.44 -4.88
C PRO A 10 26.24 -9.39 -5.31
N GLU A 11 25.89 -9.32 -6.59
CA GLU A 11 25.27 -8.11 -7.15
C GLU A 11 23.74 -8.09 -7.08
N LEU A 12 23.08 -9.25 -6.95
CA LEU A 12 21.62 -9.32 -6.78
C LEU A 12 21.15 -8.74 -5.43
N SER A 13 21.98 -8.84 -4.38
CA SER A 13 21.62 -8.36 -3.04
C SER A 13 21.68 -6.83 -2.88
N ILE A 14 22.48 -6.14 -3.70
CA ILE A 14 22.70 -4.69 -3.58
C ILE A 14 21.56 -3.90 -4.23
N LEU A 15 20.95 -4.42 -5.29
CA LEU A 15 19.74 -3.82 -5.88
C LEU A 15 18.51 -3.98 -4.98
N GLU A 16 18.37 -5.10 -4.27
CA GLU A 16 17.26 -5.33 -3.33
C GLU A 16 17.40 -4.48 -2.06
N ALA A 17 18.63 -4.28 -1.57
CA ALA A 17 18.92 -3.45 -0.40
C ALA A 17 18.65 -1.95 -0.61
N GLN A 18 18.65 -1.47 -1.86
CA GLN A 18 18.33 -0.07 -2.19
C GLN A 18 16.80 0.21 -2.21
N SER A 19 15.96 -0.82 -2.10
CA SER A 19 14.59 -0.84 -2.66
C SER A 19 13.45 -0.31 -1.76
N SER A 20 13.68 0.23 -0.56
CA SER A 20 12.60 0.88 0.21
C SER A 20 12.99 2.09 1.06
N LYS A 21 14.27 2.52 0.97
CA LYS A 21 14.87 3.44 1.96
C LYS A 21 14.66 3.01 3.42
N GLY A 22 14.41 1.73 3.72
CA GLY A 22 14.16 1.24 5.08
C GLY A 22 12.71 1.39 5.58
N TYR A 23 11.78 1.85 4.73
CA TYR A 23 10.36 1.87 5.06
C TYR A 23 9.70 0.50 4.86
N GLU A 24 8.72 0.21 5.71
CA GLU A 24 7.81 -0.94 5.61
C GLU A 24 6.41 -0.52 6.10
N VAL A 25 5.36 -1.08 5.50
CA VAL A 25 3.98 -0.89 5.93
C VAL A 25 3.40 -2.24 6.36
N LYS A 26 2.68 -2.24 7.49
CA LYS A 26 1.94 -3.40 7.98
C LYS A 26 0.48 -3.04 8.17
N VAL A 27 -0.42 -3.86 7.65
CA VAL A 27 -1.87 -3.65 7.72
C VAL A 27 -2.49 -4.83 8.44
N ASP A 28 -2.95 -4.58 9.66
CA ASP A 28 -3.71 -5.54 10.45
C ASP A 28 -5.20 -5.31 10.20
N LYS A 29 -5.80 -6.19 9.40
CA LYS A 29 -7.22 -6.08 9.05
C LYS A 29 -8.11 -6.34 10.26
N SER A 30 -7.72 -7.21 11.19
CA SER A 30 -8.55 -7.56 12.37
C SER A 30 -8.81 -6.36 13.28
N LYS A 31 -7.90 -5.37 13.24
CA LYS A 31 -7.94 -4.13 14.01
C LYS A 31 -8.23 -2.90 13.16
N ASN A 32 -8.26 -3.03 11.83
CA ASN A 32 -8.34 -1.91 10.89
C ASN A 32 -7.23 -0.87 11.16
N ILE A 33 -5.99 -1.34 11.34
CA ILE A 33 -4.82 -0.48 11.62
C ILE A 33 -3.74 -0.68 10.55
N LEU A 34 -3.29 0.43 9.97
CA LEU A 34 -2.07 0.52 9.16
C LEU A 34 -0.94 1.13 9.99
N THR A 35 0.19 0.44 10.08
CA THR A 35 1.40 0.91 10.78
C THR A 35 2.53 1.09 9.79
N VAL A 36 3.17 2.25 9.83
CA VAL A 36 4.36 2.58 9.04
C VAL A 36 5.59 2.45 9.91
N TYR A 37 6.58 1.73 9.40
CA TYR A 37 7.87 1.51 10.01
C TYR A 37 8.99 2.18 9.20
N TYR A 38 10.04 2.60 9.90
CA TYR A 38 11.31 3.00 9.31
C TYR A 38 12.43 2.35 10.11
N ASN A 39 13.27 1.55 9.46
CA ASN A 39 14.32 0.75 10.12
C ASN A 39 13.77 -0.02 11.33
N SER A 40 12.64 -0.72 11.12
CA SER A 40 11.91 -1.52 12.13
C SER A 40 11.33 -0.75 13.32
N LYS A 41 11.43 0.58 13.35
CA LYS A 41 10.77 1.42 14.37
C LYS A 41 9.44 1.95 13.85
N VAL A 42 8.43 1.95 14.70
CA VAL A 42 7.12 2.55 14.38
C VAL A 42 7.30 4.06 14.18
N VAL A 43 6.92 4.54 13.00
CA VAL A 43 6.87 5.98 12.68
C VAL A 43 5.49 6.53 12.97
N ARG A 44 4.44 5.85 12.48
CA ARG A 44 3.05 6.30 12.61
C ARG A 44 2.07 5.13 12.48
N LYS A 45 0.91 5.26 13.11
CA LYS A 45 -0.24 4.37 12.98
C LYS A 45 -1.44 5.14 12.48
N PHE A 46 -2.29 4.47 11.72
CA PHE A 46 -3.50 5.02 11.12
C PHE A 46 -4.65 4.05 11.26
N SER A 47 -5.83 4.56 11.57
CA SER A 47 -7.08 3.83 11.34
C SER A 47 -7.35 3.75 9.84
N VAL A 48 -7.79 2.59 9.38
CA VAL A 48 -8.10 2.35 7.96
C VAL A 48 -9.46 1.67 7.81
N GLY A 49 -10.05 1.74 6.62
CA GLY A 49 -11.18 0.89 6.25
C GLY A 49 -10.70 -0.26 5.36
N THR A 50 -11.19 -1.47 5.58
CA THR A 50 -10.83 -2.66 4.78
C THR A 50 -12.07 -3.33 4.19
N GLY A 51 -11.87 -4.44 3.48
CA GLY A 51 -12.93 -5.20 2.82
C GLY A 51 -14.04 -5.59 3.77
N LYS A 52 -15.30 -5.49 3.31
CA LYS A 52 -16.48 -5.92 4.08
C LYS A 52 -16.47 -7.40 4.49
N ASP A 53 -15.77 -8.22 3.71
CA ASP A 53 -15.52 -9.62 3.97
C ASP A 53 -14.01 -9.86 4.02
N GLN A 54 -13.57 -10.78 4.87
CA GLN A 54 -12.14 -11.02 5.12
C GLN A 54 -11.35 -11.37 3.84
N SER A 55 -12.01 -12.00 2.86
CA SER A 55 -11.42 -12.41 1.58
C SER A 55 -11.20 -11.28 0.58
N LEU A 56 -11.83 -10.11 0.76
CA LEU A 56 -11.81 -9.03 -0.23
C LEU A 56 -10.51 -8.23 -0.19
N THR A 57 -9.99 -7.93 1.00
CA THR A 57 -8.65 -7.32 1.12
C THR A 57 -7.62 -8.45 1.17
N PRO A 58 -6.78 -8.61 0.13
CA PRO A 58 -5.89 -9.76 0.02
C PRO A 58 -4.82 -9.73 1.10
N GLU A 59 -4.58 -10.87 1.75
CA GLU A 59 -3.45 -11.05 2.66
C GLU A 59 -2.19 -11.45 1.88
N GLY A 60 -1.04 -11.12 2.44
CA GLY A 60 0.25 -11.43 1.86
C GLY A 60 1.24 -10.26 1.90
N SER A 61 2.32 -10.43 1.15
CA SER A 61 3.39 -9.44 1.04
C SER A 61 3.39 -8.82 -0.35
N PHE A 62 3.21 -7.52 -0.38
CA PHE A 62 3.11 -6.70 -1.59
C PHE A 62 4.13 -5.55 -1.54
N LYS A 63 4.14 -4.74 -2.58
CA LYS A 63 4.92 -3.52 -2.72
C LYS A 63 4.07 -2.43 -3.36
N ILE A 64 4.35 -1.17 -3.00
CA ILE A 64 3.79 -0.01 -3.69
C ILE A 64 4.46 0.13 -5.05
N VAL A 65 3.72 -0.02 -6.14
CA VAL A 65 4.27 -0.03 -7.52
C VAL A 65 3.89 1.18 -8.36
N ASN A 66 2.85 1.91 -7.97
CA ASN A 66 2.50 3.19 -8.58
C ASN A 66 1.87 4.13 -7.55
N LYS A 67 1.87 5.42 -7.86
CA LYS A 67 1.33 6.47 -7.00
C LYS A 67 0.65 7.53 -7.88
N VAL A 68 -0.58 7.90 -7.55
CA VAL A 68 -1.36 8.87 -8.33
C VAL A 68 -1.97 9.92 -7.39
N GLU A 69 -1.68 11.20 -7.65
CA GLU A 69 -2.43 12.31 -7.05
C GLU A 69 -3.73 12.51 -7.83
N LYS A 70 -4.85 12.72 -7.12
CA LYS A 70 -6.19 12.91 -7.70
C LYS A 70 -6.52 11.83 -8.73
N PRO A 71 -6.56 10.54 -8.32
CA PRO A 71 -6.78 9.43 -9.25
C PRO A 71 -8.15 9.51 -9.92
N TRP A 72 -8.22 9.21 -11.22
CA TRP A 72 -9.48 9.03 -11.93
C TRP A 72 -10.16 7.74 -11.47
N TYR A 73 -11.47 7.78 -11.24
CA TYR A 73 -12.25 6.58 -10.91
C TYR A 73 -13.01 6.08 -12.14
N ASN A 74 -12.38 5.14 -12.85
CA ASN A 74 -12.86 4.63 -14.14
C ASN A 74 -14.26 3.99 -14.09
N PRO A 75 -14.65 3.19 -13.08
CA PRO A 75 -15.94 2.47 -13.10
C PRO A 75 -17.16 3.36 -13.26
N GLU A 76 -17.12 4.57 -12.71
CA GLU A 76 -18.21 5.56 -12.80
C GLU A 76 -17.79 6.82 -13.58
N ASN A 77 -16.65 6.76 -14.28
CA ASN A 77 -16.08 7.86 -15.05
C ASN A 77 -15.95 9.19 -14.25
N ILE A 78 -15.58 9.10 -12.98
CA ILE A 78 -15.47 10.26 -12.10
C ILE A 78 -14.05 10.83 -12.18
N ARG A 79 -13.98 12.14 -12.47
CA ARG A 79 -12.71 12.85 -12.59
C ARG A 79 -11.91 12.82 -11.28
N GLY A 80 -10.59 12.78 -11.43
CA GLY A 80 -9.65 12.97 -10.34
C GLY A 80 -9.86 14.29 -9.58
N GLY A 81 -9.95 14.21 -8.25
CA GLY A 81 -10.13 15.37 -7.37
C GLY A 81 -11.57 15.87 -7.25
N ALA A 82 -12.55 15.22 -7.88
CA ALA A 82 -13.96 15.50 -7.65
C ALA A 82 -14.36 15.10 -6.21
N PRO A 83 -15.20 15.88 -5.49
CA PRO A 83 -15.62 15.56 -4.12
C PRO A 83 -16.28 14.18 -3.96
N GLU A 84 -16.98 13.73 -4.99
CA GLU A 84 -17.69 12.45 -5.04
C GLU A 84 -16.79 11.27 -5.41
N ASN A 85 -15.52 11.48 -5.76
CA ASN A 85 -14.62 10.42 -6.16
C ASN A 85 -14.28 9.48 -4.97
N PRO A 86 -14.62 8.19 -5.01
CA PRO A 86 -14.45 7.28 -3.88
C PRO A 86 -12.98 6.97 -3.57
N LEU A 87 -12.06 7.24 -4.50
CA LEU A 87 -10.62 7.08 -4.30
C LEU A 87 -10.01 8.23 -3.51
N GLY A 88 -10.73 9.36 -3.39
CA GLY A 88 -10.30 10.53 -2.66
C GLY A 88 -9.07 11.20 -3.27
N SER A 89 -8.16 11.66 -2.41
CA SER A 89 -7.07 12.55 -2.80
C SER A 89 -5.87 11.87 -3.47
N HIS A 90 -5.52 10.65 -3.06
CA HIS A 90 -4.31 9.95 -3.52
C HIS A 90 -4.54 8.44 -3.60
N TRP A 91 -3.75 7.79 -4.46
CA TRP A 91 -3.70 6.34 -4.65
C TRP A 91 -2.26 5.85 -4.55
N LEU A 92 -2.06 4.75 -3.82
CA LEU A 92 -0.82 3.97 -3.76
C LEU A 92 -1.15 2.53 -4.17
N GLY A 93 -0.80 2.15 -5.40
CA GLY A 93 -1.14 0.86 -5.99
C GLY A 93 -0.27 -0.28 -5.49
N LEU A 94 -0.88 -1.42 -5.18
CA LEU A 94 -0.20 -2.63 -4.68
C LEU A 94 -0.02 -3.67 -5.80
N ASN A 95 1.13 -4.33 -5.84
CA ASN A 95 1.42 -5.40 -6.82
C ASN A 95 0.71 -6.73 -6.54
N VAL A 96 -0.59 -6.70 -6.25
CA VAL A 96 -1.40 -7.93 -6.15
C VAL A 96 -1.36 -8.64 -7.52
N PRO A 97 -1.09 -9.96 -7.58
CA PRO A 97 -0.94 -10.69 -8.85
C PRO A 97 -2.09 -10.43 -9.82
N GLY A 98 -1.76 -10.15 -11.09
CA GLY A 98 -2.74 -9.90 -12.15
C GLY A 98 -3.40 -8.52 -12.13
N THR A 99 -3.00 -7.60 -11.24
CA THR A 99 -3.69 -6.30 -11.10
C THR A 99 -2.87 -5.07 -11.48
N ASN A 100 -1.55 -5.24 -11.70
CA ASN A 100 -0.61 -4.19 -12.10
C ASN A 100 -0.63 -2.92 -11.22
N GLY A 101 -1.16 -3.01 -9.99
CA GLY A 101 -1.29 -1.88 -9.07
C GLY A 101 -2.48 -0.94 -9.33
N PHE A 102 -3.46 -1.35 -10.13
CA PHE A 102 -4.64 -0.51 -10.45
C PHE A 102 -5.97 -1.07 -9.91
N ILE A 103 -5.96 -2.27 -9.31
CA ILE A 103 -7.18 -2.88 -8.73
C ILE A 103 -7.16 -2.83 -7.20
N TYR A 104 -6.00 -3.11 -6.58
CA TYR A 104 -5.82 -3.02 -5.13
C TYR A 104 -4.81 -1.93 -4.79
N GLY A 105 -5.18 -1.11 -3.81
CA GLY A 105 -4.38 0.03 -3.39
C GLY A 105 -4.73 0.50 -1.99
N ILE A 106 -3.85 1.36 -1.47
CA ILE A 106 -4.12 2.22 -0.33
C ILE A 106 -4.53 3.58 -0.89
N HIS A 107 -5.73 4.05 -0.56
CA HIS A 107 -6.25 5.30 -1.14
C HIS A 107 -7.02 6.14 -0.12
N GLY A 108 -7.37 7.36 -0.51
CA GLY A 108 -8.19 8.27 0.29
C GLY A 108 -9.65 7.82 0.35
N THR A 109 -10.57 8.74 0.65
CA THR A 109 -12.00 8.44 0.51
C THR A 109 -12.82 9.72 0.43
N ASN A 110 -13.97 9.66 -0.23
CA ASN A 110 -15.04 10.67 -0.14
C ASN A 110 -15.97 10.42 1.07
N ASN A 111 -15.83 9.30 1.77
CA ASN A 111 -16.67 8.94 2.91
C ASN A 111 -15.81 8.70 4.17
N PRO A 112 -15.46 9.76 4.93
CA PRO A 112 -14.59 9.64 6.11
C PRO A 112 -15.12 8.71 7.22
N SER A 113 -16.44 8.52 7.32
CA SER A 113 -17.01 7.60 8.33
C SER A 113 -16.77 6.13 8.01
N SER A 114 -16.28 5.81 6.79
CA SER A 114 -15.87 4.45 6.43
C SER A 114 -14.58 3.99 7.13
N ILE A 115 -13.79 4.92 7.68
CA ILE A 115 -12.52 4.60 8.34
C ILE A 115 -12.78 3.92 9.69
N GLY A 116 -12.05 2.83 9.96
CA GLY A 116 -12.28 1.96 11.12
C GLY A 116 -13.28 0.82 10.87
N ASN A 117 -13.93 0.79 9.71
CA ASN A 117 -14.99 -0.17 9.38
C ASN A 117 -14.62 -1.14 8.24
N TYR A 118 -15.30 -2.28 8.19
CA TYR A 118 -15.21 -3.28 7.12
C TYR A 118 -16.26 -2.98 6.05
N VAL A 119 -15.94 -2.13 5.08
CA VAL A 119 -16.93 -1.59 4.12
C VAL A 119 -16.44 -1.49 2.69
N SER A 120 -15.16 -1.76 2.44
CA SER A 120 -14.62 -1.65 1.09
C SER A 120 -14.86 -2.93 0.27
N LEU A 121 -14.62 -2.84 -1.05
CA LEU A 121 -14.60 -3.99 -1.95
C LEU A 121 -13.22 -4.66 -2.05
N GLY A 122 -12.29 -4.30 -1.15
CA GLY A 122 -10.96 -4.92 -1.05
C GLY A 122 -9.81 -3.93 -0.91
N CYS A 123 -9.96 -2.69 -1.36
CA CYS A 123 -8.95 -1.64 -1.14
C CYS A 123 -8.86 -1.18 0.32
N ILE A 124 -7.73 -0.60 0.69
CA ILE A 124 -7.49 -0.02 2.03
C ILE A 124 -7.81 1.48 1.95
N ARG A 125 -8.85 1.91 2.66
CA ARG A 125 -9.30 3.31 2.71
C ARG A 125 -8.65 4.05 3.86
N MET A 126 -8.29 5.32 3.63
CA MET A 126 -7.73 6.21 4.64
C MET A 126 -8.38 7.59 4.56
N HIS A 127 -8.24 8.39 5.62
CA HIS A 127 -8.51 9.82 5.51
C HIS A 127 -7.58 10.46 4.48
N ASN A 128 -8.07 11.48 3.76
CA ASN A 128 -7.34 12.11 2.68
C ASN A 128 -6.00 12.73 3.13
N ALA A 129 -5.95 13.30 4.33
CA ALA A 129 -4.71 13.84 4.90
C ALA A 129 -3.67 12.73 5.19
N ASP A 130 -4.13 11.56 5.63
CA ASP A 130 -3.26 10.44 5.99
C ASP A 130 -2.68 9.74 4.76
N VAL A 131 -3.51 9.48 3.74
CA VAL A 131 -2.99 8.91 2.48
C VAL A 131 -2.05 9.88 1.78
N LYS A 132 -2.29 11.21 1.87
CA LYS A 132 -1.35 12.21 1.36
C LYS A 132 0.00 12.09 2.08
N TRP A 133 0.00 11.93 3.41
CA TRP A 133 1.23 11.72 4.15
C TRP A 133 1.97 10.46 3.69
N LEU A 134 1.26 9.34 3.45
CA LEU A 134 1.88 8.14 2.86
C LEU A 134 2.44 8.42 1.47
N TYR A 135 1.70 9.14 0.63
CA TYR A 135 2.12 9.52 -0.70
C TYR A 135 3.40 10.36 -0.64
N ASP A 136 3.53 11.32 0.26
CA ASP A 136 4.74 12.16 0.32
C ASP A 136 5.94 11.40 0.92
N THR A 137 5.67 10.46 1.84
CA THR A 137 6.71 9.81 2.64
C THR A 137 7.25 8.52 2.02
N LEU A 138 6.37 7.67 1.50
CA LEU A 138 6.74 6.32 1.09
C LEU A 138 7.29 6.31 -0.35
N PRO A 139 8.52 5.81 -0.58
CA PRO A 139 9.01 5.60 -1.93
C PRO A 139 8.25 4.44 -2.62
N LEU A 140 8.35 4.38 -3.95
CA LEU A 140 7.98 3.16 -4.68
C LEU A 140 8.81 1.98 -4.17
N GLN A 141 8.30 0.77 -4.38
CA GLN A 141 8.83 -0.50 -3.91
C GLN A 141 8.83 -0.70 -2.38
N THR A 142 8.29 0.25 -1.61
CA THR A 142 8.04 0.07 -0.17
C THR A 142 7.20 -1.21 0.07
N PRO A 143 7.70 -2.16 0.87
CA PRO A 143 6.98 -3.37 1.24
C PRO A 143 5.71 -3.06 2.02
N VAL A 144 4.64 -3.80 1.71
CA VAL A 144 3.35 -3.74 2.38
C VAL A 144 2.94 -5.14 2.76
N HIS A 145 2.84 -5.44 4.05
CA HIS A 145 2.37 -6.73 4.56
C HIS A 145 0.95 -6.61 5.10
N ILE A 146 0.04 -7.42 4.58
CA ILE A 146 -1.39 -7.42 4.96
C ILE A 146 -1.72 -8.76 5.61
N PHE A 147 -2.31 -8.74 6.79
CA PHE A 147 -2.60 -9.92 7.60
C PHE A 147 -3.82 -9.70 8.50
N SER A 148 -4.28 -10.76 9.16
CA SER A 148 -5.29 -10.72 10.22
C SER A 148 -4.77 -11.49 11.44
N SER A 149 -4.51 -10.81 12.57
CA SER A 149 -4.07 -11.46 13.83
C SER A 149 -4.50 -10.72 15.08
#